data_AF-A0A385TZP9-F1
#
_entry.id   AF-A0A385TZP9-F1
#
_cell.length_a   1.000
_cell.length_b   1.000
_cell.length_c   1.000
_cell.angle_alpha   90.00
_cell.angle_beta   90.00
_cell.angle_gamma   90.00
#
_symmetry.space_group_name_H-M   'P 1'
#
loop_
_entity.id
_entity.type
_entity.pdbx_description
1 polymer ?
#
loop_
_entity_poly.entity_id
_entity_poly.type
_entity_poly.pdbx_seq_one_letter_code
_entity_poly.pdbx_strand_id
1 'polypeptide(L)'
;MFGAWGLPYDYSRNIMNEYFNQTDDLIYIDAGIEGVFLPADGRPQDQWTNDEIERHVESGYSGQIVVGLKKEGRVILPPLNEVYPINAQDAIPPSHNCGTEPYQPQRMIANEQAAMHIATVMNELFASNTIHVHVSNFSARTGGCRPIFVDEVLDLESLSNKDQEIS
;
A
#
# COMPACT_ATOMS: atom_id res chain seq x y z
N MET A 1 -12.50 5.01 7.14
CA MET A 1 -12.42 5.64 5.81
C MET A 1 -10.97 6.06 5.64
N PHE A 2 -10.14 5.18 5.06
CA PHE A 2 -8.71 5.43 4.91
C PHE A 2 -8.53 6.29 3.65
N GLY A 3 -8.17 7.56 3.87
CA GLY A 3 -8.02 8.56 2.82
C GLY A 3 -6.85 8.23 1.91
N ALA A 4 -6.97 8.64 0.65
CA ALA A 4 -5.97 8.49 -0.38
C ALA A 4 -4.58 8.90 0.13
N TRP A 5 -3.63 7.97 0.00
CA TRP A 5 -2.20 8.18 0.25
C TRP A 5 -1.61 9.04 -0.87
N GLY A 6 -2.15 10.24 -1.08
CA GLY A 6 -1.74 11.13 -2.15
C GLY A 6 -0.32 11.61 -1.91
N LEU A 7 0.61 11.02 -2.64
CA LEU A 7 2.05 11.31 -2.80
C LEU A 7 2.54 10.66 -4.12
N PRO A 8 3.72 11.04 -4.67
CA PRO A 8 4.23 10.62 -6.00
C PRO A 8 4.19 9.11 -6.31
N TYR A 9 3.93 8.27 -5.31
CA TYR A 9 3.62 6.85 -5.46
C TYR A 9 2.48 6.57 -6.44
N ASP A 10 1.50 7.46 -6.56
CA ASP A 10 0.34 7.26 -7.42
C ASP A 10 0.72 7.18 -8.90
N TYR A 11 1.75 7.93 -9.32
CA TYR A 11 2.28 7.81 -10.68
C TYR A 11 2.95 6.46 -10.92
N SER A 12 3.87 6.04 -10.04
CA SER A 12 4.53 4.73 -10.17
C SER A 12 3.52 3.58 -10.10
N ARG A 13 2.52 3.69 -9.23
CA ARG A 13 1.47 2.67 -9.07
C ARG A 13 0.57 2.60 -10.28
N ASN A 14 0.30 3.71 -10.97
CA ASN A 14 -0.40 3.69 -12.25
C ASN A 14 0.40 2.96 -13.33
N ILE A 15 1.71 3.21 -13.44
CA ILE A 15 2.58 2.47 -14.37
C ILE A 15 2.59 0.98 -14.03
N MET A 16 2.74 0.63 -12.75
CA MET A 16 2.75 -0.75 -12.32
C MET A 16 1.40 -1.45 -12.53
N ASN A 17 0.29 -0.73 -12.35
CA ASN A 17 -1.04 -1.22 -12.66
C ASN A 17 -1.23 -1.46 -14.17
N GLU A 18 -0.76 -0.55 -15.01
CA GLU A 18 -0.75 -0.75 -16.46
C GLU A 18 0.05 -2.00 -16.85
N TYR A 19 1.24 -2.17 -16.26
CA TYR A 19 2.08 -3.36 -16.47
C TYR A 19 1.39 -4.65 -16.02
N PHE A 20 0.72 -4.63 -14.86
CA PHE A 20 -0.07 -5.75 -14.35
C PHE A 20 -1.18 -6.14 -15.31
N ASN A 21 -1.86 -5.16 -15.91
CA ASN A 21 -2.92 -5.40 -16.88
C ASN A 21 -2.41 -6.01 -18.20
N GLN A 22 -1.20 -5.64 -18.63
CA GLN A 22 -0.59 -6.13 -19.87
C GLN A 22 0.08 -7.50 -19.77
N THR A 23 0.36 -7.98 -18.56
CA THR A 23 1.10 -9.24 -18.32
C THR A 23 0.14 -10.38 -17.94
N ASP A 24 0.38 -11.60 -18.40
CA ASP A 24 -0.49 -12.75 -18.11
C ASP A 24 -0.12 -13.51 -16.82
N ASP A 25 1.17 -13.58 -16.50
CA ASP A 25 1.69 -14.24 -15.30
C ASP A 25 2.55 -13.26 -14.49
N LEU A 26 2.06 -12.86 -13.32
CA LEU A 26 2.73 -11.88 -12.47
C LEU A 26 2.35 -12.07 -11.00
N ILE A 27 3.36 -12.12 -10.14
CA ILE A 27 3.20 -11.88 -8.70
C ILE A 27 3.55 -10.41 -8.47
N TYR A 28 2.59 -9.66 -7.95
CA TYR A 28 2.72 -8.24 -7.67
C TYR A 28 2.83 -8.03 -6.16
N ILE A 29 3.82 -7.27 -5.70
CA ILE A 29 3.99 -6.93 -4.28
C ILE A 29 4.17 -5.42 -4.19
N ASP A 30 3.23 -4.74 -3.53
CA ASP A 30 3.34 -3.31 -3.20
C ASP A 30 3.36 -3.14 -1.69
N ALA A 31 4.23 -2.28 -1.20
CA ALA A 31 4.14 -1.75 0.15
C ALA A 31 4.07 -0.23 0.11
N GLY A 32 3.13 0.32 0.87
CA GLY A 32 2.95 1.76 1.03
C GLY A 32 2.97 2.13 2.50
N ILE A 33 3.47 3.31 2.80
CA ILE A 33 3.42 3.88 4.15
C ILE A 33 2.95 5.33 4.11
N GLU A 34 2.39 5.74 5.23
CA GLU A 34 1.97 7.11 5.48
C GLU A 34 3.16 8.08 5.53
N GLY A 35 3.02 9.22 4.87
CA GLY A 35 3.94 10.34 5.04
C GLY A 35 3.76 11.02 6.39
N VAL A 36 4.82 11.55 6.99
CA VAL A 36 4.69 12.40 8.17
C VAL A 36 4.10 13.74 7.77
N PHE A 37 3.14 14.21 8.55
CA PHE A 37 2.54 15.53 8.40
C PHE A 37 3.59 16.62 8.63
N LEU A 38 3.68 17.55 7.68
CA LEU A 38 4.47 18.77 7.78
C LEU A 38 3.61 19.96 7.31
N PRO A 39 3.68 21.13 7.97
CA PRO A 39 3.07 22.35 7.46
C PRO A 39 3.60 22.70 6.07
N ALA A 40 2.70 23.04 5.15
CA ALA A 40 3.02 23.28 3.74
C ALA A 40 3.92 24.52 3.51
N ASP A 41 3.96 25.44 4.46
CA ASP A 41 4.76 26.66 4.42
C ASP A 41 6.22 26.45 4.86
N GLY A 42 6.59 25.23 5.31
CA GLY A 42 7.97 24.88 5.64
C GLY A 42 8.55 25.63 6.84
N ARG A 43 7.70 26.28 7.64
CA ARG A 43 8.11 27.04 8.83
C ARG A 43 8.74 26.13 9.90
N PRO A 44 9.70 26.63 10.70
CA PRO A 44 10.33 25.84 11.75
C PRO A 44 9.33 25.43 12.85
N GLN A 45 9.63 24.33 13.55
CA GLN A 45 8.72 23.68 14.49
C GLN A 45 8.32 24.56 15.69
N ASP A 46 9.14 25.54 16.07
CA ASP A 46 8.85 26.51 17.13
C ASP A 46 7.71 27.47 16.77
N GLN A 47 7.33 27.55 15.49
CA GLN A 47 6.22 28.37 15.00
C GLN A 47 4.94 27.56 14.75
N TRP A 48 4.94 26.28 15.10
CA TRP A 48 3.78 25.42 14.89
C TRP A 48 2.74 25.61 15.99
N THR A 49 1.48 25.49 15.60
CA THR A 49 0.36 25.39 16.52
C THR A 49 0.38 24.04 17.25
N ASN A 50 -0.29 23.97 18.41
CA ASN A 50 -0.42 22.71 19.15
C ASN A 50 -1.06 21.60 18.30
N ASP A 51 -2.07 21.95 17.50
CA ASP A 51 -2.77 21.01 16.62
C ASP A 51 -1.84 20.45 15.53
N GLU A 52 -0.94 21.28 14.96
CA GLU A 52 0.03 20.84 13.97
C GLU A 52 1.11 19.94 14.59
N ILE A 53 1.53 20.25 15.81
CA ILE A 53 2.46 19.41 16.58
C ILE A 53 1.82 18.05 16.84
N GLU A 54 0.57 18.02 17.30
CA GLU A 54 -0.17 16.78 17.53
C GLU A 54 -0.29 15.97 16.24
N ARG A 55 -0.75 16.57 15.13
CA ARG A 55 -0.83 15.88 13.83
C ARG A 55 0.52 15.34 13.36
N HIS A 56 1.59 16.10 13.53
CA HIS A 56 2.94 15.64 13.21
C HIS A 56 3.30 14.40 14.04
N VAL A 57 3.08 14.44 15.36
CA VAL A 57 3.36 13.33 16.28
C VAL A 57 2.51 12.09 15.98
N GLU A 58 1.27 12.26 15.54
CA GLU A 58 0.36 11.15 15.28
C GLU A 58 0.55 10.52 13.88
N SER A 59 1.21 11.21 12.96
CA SER A 59 1.36 10.81 11.55
C SER A 59 2.59 9.96 11.23
N GLY A 60 2.53 9.28 10.09
CA GLY A 60 3.66 8.57 9.47
C GLY A 60 3.91 7.18 10.04
N TYR A 61 2.95 6.61 10.78
CA TYR A 61 3.10 5.29 11.41
C TYR A 61 2.32 4.20 10.70
N SER A 62 1.34 4.56 9.88
CA SER A 62 0.47 3.59 9.22
C SER A 62 1.08 3.13 7.89
N GLY A 63 0.68 1.94 7.45
CA GLY A 63 1.02 1.46 6.12
C GLY A 63 0.28 0.19 5.76
N GLN A 64 0.60 -0.31 4.58
CA GLN A 64 0.01 -1.51 4.02
C GLN A 64 1.00 -2.29 3.15
N ILE A 65 0.75 -3.58 3.03
CA ILE A 65 1.29 -4.43 1.97
C ILE A 65 0.12 -5.06 1.21
N VAL A 66 0.24 -5.14 -0.11
CA VAL A 66 -0.71 -5.82 -1.00
C VAL A 66 0.05 -6.77 -1.92
N VAL A 67 -0.40 -8.03 -1.95
CA VAL A 67 0.12 -9.08 -2.81
C VAL A 67 -0.95 -9.45 -3.84
N GLY A 68 -0.71 -9.09 -5.09
CA GLY A 68 -1.54 -9.46 -6.23
C GLY A 68 -0.97 -10.70 -6.95
N LEU A 69 -1.85 -11.44 -7.62
CA LEU A 69 -1.48 -12.61 -8.39
C LEU A 69 -2.33 -12.66 -9.66
N LYS A 70 -1.64 -12.69 -10.79
CA LYS A 70 -2.22 -12.98 -12.10
C LYS A 70 -1.53 -14.20 -12.68
N LYS A 71 -2.31 -15.12 -13.23
CA LYS A 71 -1.84 -16.38 -13.80
C LYS A 71 -2.65 -16.70 -15.04
N GLU A 72 -1.99 -17.03 -16.15
CA GLU A 72 -2.66 -17.36 -17.42
C GLU A 72 -3.70 -16.30 -17.83
N GLY A 73 -3.40 -15.02 -17.59
CA GLY A 73 -4.29 -13.90 -17.90
C GLY A 73 -5.42 -13.67 -16.89
N ARG A 74 -5.67 -14.61 -15.96
CA ARG A 74 -6.69 -14.49 -14.91
C ARG A 74 -6.11 -13.83 -13.66
N VAL A 75 -6.78 -12.78 -13.17
CA VAL A 75 -6.52 -12.21 -11.86
C VAL A 75 -7.08 -13.17 -10.80
N ILE A 76 -6.22 -13.64 -9.92
CA ILE A 76 -6.55 -14.53 -8.79
C ILE A 76 -6.57 -13.71 -7.48
N LEU A 77 -5.61 -12.80 -7.34
CA LEU A 77 -5.59 -11.82 -6.26
C LEU A 77 -5.47 -10.42 -6.86
N PRO A 78 -6.36 -9.49 -6.50
CA PRO A 78 -6.38 -8.17 -7.11
C PRO A 78 -5.09 -7.38 -6.84
N PRO A 79 -4.64 -6.52 -7.76
CA PRO A 79 -3.51 -5.62 -7.53
C PRO A 79 -3.91 -4.47 -6.59
N LEU A 80 -2.92 -3.70 -6.13
CA LEU A 80 -3.13 -2.55 -5.23
C LEU A 80 -4.25 -1.62 -5.71
N ASN A 81 -4.28 -1.26 -6.99
CA ASN A 81 -5.24 -0.30 -7.52
C ASN A 81 -6.70 -0.76 -7.44
N GLU A 82 -6.96 -2.07 -7.38
CA GLU A 82 -8.30 -2.60 -7.19
C GLU A 82 -8.68 -2.63 -5.70
N VAL A 83 -7.72 -2.91 -4.82
CA VAL A 83 -7.91 -2.90 -3.35
C VAL A 83 -8.07 -1.47 -2.81
N TYR A 84 -7.24 -0.55 -3.30
CA TYR A 84 -7.20 0.86 -2.94
C TYR A 84 -7.19 1.71 -4.22
N PRO A 85 -8.38 2.06 -4.75
CA PRO A 85 -8.50 2.86 -5.97
C PRO A 85 -7.72 4.17 -5.89
N ILE A 86 -6.77 4.32 -6.80
CA ILE A 86 -5.92 5.51 -6.90
C ILE A 86 -6.58 6.50 -7.85
N ASN A 87 -6.61 7.78 -7.46
CA ASN A 87 -7.10 8.85 -8.32
C ASN A 87 -6.03 9.22 -9.37
N ALA A 88 -6.23 8.84 -10.63
CA ALA A 88 -5.26 9.07 -11.70
C ALA A 88 -5.00 10.56 -11.99
N GLN A 89 -5.92 11.44 -11.62
CA GLN A 89 -5.80 12.89 -11.83
C GLN A 89 -4.74 13.55 -10.93
N ASP A 90 -4.33 12.90 -9.84
CA ASP A 90 -3.36 13.44 -8.86
C ASP A 90 -1.94 12.88 -9.09
N ALA A 91 -1.72 12.09 -10.16
CA ALA A 91 -0.44 11.46 -10.46
C ALA A 91 0.59 12.45 -11.04
N ILE A 92 1.30 13.16 -10.16
CA ILE A 92 2.46 13.98 -10.55
C ILE A 92 3.65 13.03 -10.80
N PRO A 93 4.35 13.11 -11.96
CA PRO A 93 5.53 12.29 -12.23
C PRO A 93 6.59 12.49 -11.13
N PRO A 94 7.28 11.44 -10.68
CA PRO A 94 8.30 11.54 -9.65
C PRO A 94 9.46 12.37 -10.20
N SER A 95 9.49 13.65 -9.85
CA SER A 95 10.61 14.56 -10.09
C SER A 95 11.62 14.52 -8.94
N HIS A 96 11.28 13.84 -7.85
CA HIS A 96 11.95 13.98 -6.56
C HIS A 96 12.23 12.62 -5.92
N ASN A 97 13.47 12.42 -5.47
CA ASN A 97 13.83 11.29 -4.62
C ASN A 97 13.42 11.61 -3.16
N CYS A 98 13.09 10.59 -2.36
CA CYS A 98 12.76 10.78 -0.94
C CYS A 98 13.94 11.23 -0.05
N GLY A 99 15.11 11.55 -0.64
CA GLY A 99 16.37 11.76 0.08
C GLY A 99 17.01 13.15 -0.08
N THR A 100 16.53 14.01 -0.98
CA THR A 100 17.21 15.29 -1.32
C THR A 100 16.37 16.55 -1.08
N GLU A 101 15.07 16.44 -0.81
CA GLU A 101 14.23 17.57 -0.43
C GLU A 101 13.38 17.25 0.81
N PRO A 102 13.06 18.24 1.67
CA PRO A 102 12.35 18.05 2.94
C PRO A 102 10.84 17.73 2.79
N TYR A 103 10.40 17.13 1.69
CA TYR A 103 8.97 16.94 1.43
C TYR A 103 8.53 15.49 1.72
N GLN A 104 7.80 15.36 2.83
CA GLN A 104 7.22 14.15 3.43
C GLN A 104 8.23 13.08 3.88
N PRO A 105 9.01 13.36 4.94
CA PRO A 105 9.75 12.31 5.61
C PRO A 105 8.77 11.23 6.08
N GLN A 106 9.05 9.97 5.82
CA GLN A 106 8.34 8.87 6.45
C GLN A 106 9.05 8.46 7.75
N ARG A 107 8.34 7.87 8.71
CA ARG A 107 8.99 7.36 9.94
C ARG A 107 9.89 6.17 9.56
N MET A 108 11.10 6.14 10.11
CA MET A 108 12.02 5.01 9.93
C MET A 108 11.37 3.67 10.32
N ILE A 109 10.64 3.64 11.44
CA ILE A 109 9.99 2.41 11.92
C ILE A 109 8.87 1.92 10.97
N ALA A 110 8.16 2.82 10.28
CA ALA A 110 7.16 2.42 9.28
C ALA A 110 7.83 1.83 8.04
N ASN A 111 8.94 2.42 7.58
CA ASN A 111 9.77 1.86 6.50
C ASN A 111 10.30 0.47 6.86
N GLU A 112 10.84 0.31 8.08
CA GLU A 112 11.39 -0.96 8.55
C GLU A 112 10.30 -2.04 8.65
N GLN A 113 9.12 -1.68 9.15
CA GLN A 113 7.99 -2.61 9.22
C GLN A 113 7.48 -3.01 7.83
N ALA A 114 7.36 -2.08 6.88
CA ALA A 114 7.01 -2.41 5.49
C ALA A 114 8.04 -3.37 4.86
N ALA A 115 9.34 -3.10 5.06
CA ALA A 115 10.40 -3.97 4.58
C ALA A 115 10.34 -5.36 5.20
N MET A 116 10.05 -5.45 6.51
CA MET A 116 9.86 -6.72 7.21
C MET A 116 8.67 -7.49 6.65
N HIS A 117 7.54 -6.83 6.38
CA HIS A 117 6.39 -7.46 5.74
C HIS A 117 6.72 -8.00 4.35
N ILE A 118 7.43 -7.22 3.51
CA ILE A 118 7.92 -7.72 2.21
C ILE A 118 8.81 -8.94 2.40
N ALA A 119 9.74 -8.91 3.35
CA ALA A 119 10.62 -10.04 3.63
C ALA A 119 9.83 -11.30 4.03
N THR A 120 8.74 -11.16 4.81
CA THR A 120 7.88 -12.31 5.15
C THR A 120 7.16 -12.88 3.93
N VAL A 121 6.64 -12.04 3.04
CA VAL A 121 6.01 -12.48 1.79
C VAL A 121 7.02 -13.18 0.89
N MET A 122 8.20 -12.60 0.71
CA MET A 122 9.27 -13.18 -0.11
C MET A 122 9.78 -14.50 0.47
N ASN A 123 9.92 -14.58 1.79
CA ASN A 123 10.32 -15.82 2.46
C ASN A 123 9.30 -16.93 2.18
N GLU A 124 8.00 -16.64 2.27
CA GLU A 124 6.96 -17.62 2.00
C GLU A 124 6.95 -18.06 0.52
N LEU A 125 7.06 -17.09 -0.40
CA LEU A 125 7.14 -17.36 -1.83
C LEU A 125 8.32 -18.29 -2.17
N PHE A 126 9.48 -18.09 -1.55
CA PHE A 126 10.66 -18.91 -1.85
C PHE A 126 10.73 -20.22 -1.07
N ALA A 127 10.22 -20.27 0.16
CA ALA A 127 10.27 -21.46 0.99
C ALA A 127 9.17 -22.47 0.64
N SER A 128 7.97 -21.96 0.35
CA SER A 128 6.75 -22.77 0.23
C SER A 128 6.07 -22.65 -1.13
N ASN A 129 6.47 -21.66 -1.96
CA ASN A 129 5.84 -21.35 -3.24
C ASN A 129 4.32 -21.08 -3.11
N THR A 130 3.95 -20.39 -2.03
CA THR A 130 2.58 -20.07 -1.63
C THR A 130 2.43 -18.58 -1.31
N ILE A 131 1.19 -18.09 -1.36
CA ILE A 131 0.81 -16.76 -0.90
C ILE A 131 -0.26 -16.96 0.16
N HIS A 132 0.01 -16.57 1.41
CA HIS A 132 -0.96 -16.69 2.51
C HIS A 132 -1.72 -15.39 2.76
N VAL A 133 -1.03 -14.25 2.67
CA VAL A 133 -1.60 -12.93 2.96
C VAL A 133 -1.78 -12.18 1.65
N HIS A 134 -3.01 -11.75 1.38
CA HIS A 134 -3.32 -10.89 0.25
C HIS A 134 -3.05 -9.42 0.62
N VAL A 135 -3.56 -8.96 1.77
CA VAL A 135 -3.36 -7.60 2.27
C VAL A 135 -2.93 -7.64 3.72
N SER A 136 -2.03 -6.77 4.15
CA SER A 136 -1.83 -6.50 5.58
C SER A 136 -1.74 -5.01 5.81
N ASN A 137 -2.67 -4.46 6.58
CA ASN A 137 -2.60 -3.08 7.08
C ASN A 137 -1.89 -3.09 8.42
N PHE A 138 -1.02 -2.13 8.66
CA PHE A 138 -0.24 -2.08 9.90
C PHE A 138 -0.13 -0.69 10.50
N SER A 139 0.21 -0.66 11.79
CA SER A 139 0.61 0.54 12.52
C SER A 139 1.94 0.28 13.22
N ALA A 140 3.00 0.96 12.75
CA ALA A 140 4.32 0.91 13.35
C ALA A 140 4.41 1.64 14.70
N ARG A 141 3.35 2.34 15.09
CA ARG A 141 3.26 2.93 16.42
C ARG A 141 2.94 1.91 17.49
N THR A 142 2.05 0.97 17.18
CA THR A 142 1.58 -0.06 18.12
C THR A 142 2.18 -1.43 17.81
N GLY A 143 2.82 -1.60 16.66
CA GLY A 143 3.25 -2.90 16.12
C GLY A 143 2.07 -3.76 15.65
N GLY A 144 0.86 -3.22 15.63
CA GLY A 144 -0.34 -3.96 15.24
C GLY A 144 -0.42 -4.17 13.73
N CYS A 145 -0.86 -5.36 13.33
CA CYS A 145 -1.12 -5.71 11.93
C CYS A 145 -2.51 -6.34 11.80
N ARG A 146 -3.17 -6.09 10.68
CA ARG A 146 -4.48 -6.64 10.32
C ARG A 146 -4.38 -7.26 8.93
N PRO A 147 -4.09 -8.58 8.84
CA PRO A 147 -4.06 -9.29 7.57
C PRO A 147 -5.48 -9.57 7.05
N ILE A 148 -5.58 -9.68 5.73
CA ILE A 148 -6.65 -10.34 4.99
C ILE A 148 -5.98 -11.51 4.28
N PHE A 149 -6.40 -12.73 4.61
CA PHE A 149 -5.82 -13.94 4.04
C PHE A 149 -6.39 -14.24 2.66
N VAL A 150 -5.63 -15.00 1.85
CA VAL A 150 -6.04 -15.39 0.49
C VAL A 150 -7.36 -16.15 0.48
N ASP A 151 -7.56 -17.05 1.44
CA ASP A 151 -8.79 -17.87 1.52
C ASP A 151 -10.04 -16.99 1.71
N GLU A 152 -9.95 -15.91 2.49
CA GLU A 152 -11.07 -14.98 2.70
C GLU A 152 -11.48 -14.28 1.39
N VAL A 153 -10.51 -13.97 0.52
CA VAL A 153 -10.74 -13.29 -0.76
C VAL A 153 -11.39 -14.25 -1.76
N LEU A 154 -10.83 -15.46 -1.87
CA LEU A 154 -11.30 -16.47 -2.81
C LEU A 154 -12.71 -16.98 -2.45
N ASP A 155 -13.01 -17.09 -1.16
CA ASP A 155 -14.34 -17.46 -0.68
C ASP A 155 -15.39 -16.41 -1.08
N LEU A 156 -15.07 -15.12 -0.94
CA LEU A 156 -15.96 -14.02 -1.33
C LEU A 156 -16.26 -14.01 -2.84
N GLU A 157 -15.25 -14.24 -3.69
CA GLU A 157 -15.47 -14.38 -5.13
C GLU A 157 -16.37 -15.57 -5.46
N SER A 158 -16.19 -16.70 -4.76
CA SER A 158 -17.01 -17.89 -4.99
C SER A 158 -18.49 -17.68 -4.68
N LEU A 159 -18.78 -16.84 -3.67
CA LEU A 159 -20.14 -16.47 -3.29
C LEU A 159 -20.74 -15.50 -4.32
N SER A 160 -19.98 -14.48 -4.74
CA SER A 160 -20.43 -13.52 -5.75
C SER A 160 -20.79 -14.18 -7.09
N ASN A 161 -20.03 -15.20 -7.52
CA ASN A 161 -20.30 -15.90 -8.78
C ASN A 161 -21.57 -16.77 -8.71
N LYS A 162 -21.87 -17.37 -7.55
CA LYS A 162 -23.10 -18.16 -7.37
C LYS A 162 -24.37 -17.32 -7.44
N ASP A 163 -24.33 -16.09 -6.94
CA ASP A 163 -25.48 -15.18 -6.97
C ASP A 163 -25.79 -14.69 -8.40
N GLN A 164 -24.82 -14.71 -9.30
CA GLN A 164 -25.01 -14.34 -10.71
C GLN A 164 -25.57 -15.48 -11.57
N GLU A 165 -25.39 -16.75 -11.19
CA GLU A 165 -25.96 -17.90 -11.91
C GLU A 165 -27.45 -18.17 -11.57
N ILE A 166 -27.99 -17.51 -10.55
CA ILE A 166 -29.37 -17.68 -10.08
C ILE A 166 -30.30 -16.54 -10.58
N SER A 167 -29.76 -15.57 -11.33
CA SER A 167 -30.50 -14.48 -12.00
C SER A 167 -30.81 -14.79 -13.47
#